data_AF-B0Y940-F1
#
_entry.id   AF-B0Y940-F1
#
_cell.length_a   1.000
_cell.length_b   1.000
_cell.length_c   1.000
_cell.angle_alpha   90.00
_cell.angle_beta   90.00
_cell.angle_gamma   90.00
#
_symmetry.space_group_name_H-M   'P 1'
#
loop_
_entity.id
_entity.type
_entity.pdbx_description
1 polymer ?
#
loop_
_entity_poly.entity_id
_entity_poly.type
_entity_poly.pdbx_seq_one_letter_code
_entity_poly.pdbx_strand_id
1 'polypeptide(L)'
;MLSGSWGIGLERCCIPVYVFRSYMVCHDDFTRVDYGGRLKTQENFLSPSPSYFKRSRRVGIQAAILKALAKVPDTMDEPAPKRLRGESKHEENGTCAESSGIPQWVIHALYSESVTAKLWNVASRALGKAEPPTFFPEYTGKDGATYVYRHLSFWTSGFFPGSLYLLLERQAKNNSSTEPCTPHPLVLQHLCQWWTVNLHQNATLNTTHDLGFMIAPWAIKAWELHRDARAFSSLVTAANTLASRFCPKVQSIRSWDTCVTKRYSFTDPSRDFLVIIDNMLNLDMLFWVAKETGNRHLYDVALAHARTTQRHHIRANHSTYHVVNFDQETCTPKEKLTNQGYSDESCWARGQAWGILGFVQTFQWTGDPSFLQTSRQLADYFIKNLPGDGVPYWDFDAPVTSDSPRDTSAAMIASCGMLLIYKALRAQGKYDESEHYLVAVKRIVEGTLSKFLNPPTFKFIVQPSNRGIETYEDGLPCDHEEKPEPGFLAVSESAATNGMNGRGVNGTESKKPVAETILTGATINNYEFAPRRWANHGLVYADYYFMLLGNMLLELGLVPSLP
;
A
#
# COMPACT_ATOMS: atom_id res chain seq x y z
N MET A 1 -26.55 65.16 -34.52
CA MET A 1 -27.59 64.37 -33.82
C MET A 1 -28.23 63.42 -34.81
N LEU A 2 -28.88 62.36 -34.32
CA LEU A 2 -29.50 61.24 -35.06
C LEU A 2 -28.56 60.18 -35.69
N SER A 3 -28.88 58.93 -35.36
CA SER A 3 -28.75 57.66 -36.11
C SER A 3 -27.50 57.37 -36.96
N GLY A 4 -26.83 56.26 -36.62
CA GLY A 4 -25.92 55.53 -37.52
C GLY A 4 -25.76 54.07 -37.06
N SER A 5 -26.55 53.16 -37.62
CA SER A 5 -26.48 51.73 -37.30
C SER A 5 -25.25 51.07 -37.93
N TRP A 6 -24.54 50.23 -37.17
CA TRP A 6 -23.52 49.33 -37.68
C TRP A 6 -23.77 47.92 -37.16
N GLY A 7 -24.27 47.05 -38.05
CA GLY A 7 -24.24 45.61 -37.85
C GLY A 7 -22.96 45.04 -38.48
N ILE A 8 -22.28 44.14 -37.77
CA ILE A 8 -21.15 43.36 -38.30
C ILE A 8 -21.46 41.89 -38.07
N GLY A 9 -21.41 41.10 -39.14
CA GLY A 9 -21.66 39.66 -39.10
C GLY A 9 -20.38 38.85 -39.17
N LEU A 10 -20.36 37.73 -38.43
CA LEU A 10 -19.62 36.49 -38.69
C LEU A 10 -18.34 36.58 -39.57
N GLU A 11 -17.18 36.65 -38.93
CA GLU A 11 -15.95 36.06 -39.48
C GLU A 11 -15.47 34.89 -38.62
N ARG A 12 -14.91 33.85 -39.26
CA ARG A 12 -14.42 32.63 -38.60
C ARG A 12 -12.98 32.80 -38.15
N CYS A 13 -12.75 33.00 -36.85
CA CYS A 13 -11.39 33.00 -36.30
C CYS A 13 -10.94 31.57 -35.95
N CYS A 14 -10.14 30.95 -36.81
CA CYS A 14 -9.47 29.69 -36.49
C CYS A 14 -8.26 29.92 -35.58
N ILE A 15 -8.34 29.51 -34.31
CA ILE A 15 -7.21 29.60 -33.37
C ILE A 15 -6.25 28.42 -33.59
N PRO A 16 -4.95 28.65 -33.91
CA PRO A 16 -3.99 27.57 -34.08
C PRO A 16 -3.50 27.01 -32.73
N VAL A 17 -3.40 25.69 -32.63
CA VAL A 17 -2.84 25.00 -31.46
C VAL A 17 -1.32 25.15 -31.43
N TYR A 18 -0.80 25.91 -30.47
CA TYR A 18 0.65 26.04 -30.26
C TYR A 18 1.22 24.82 -29.52
N VAL A 19 1.98 24.00 -30.24
CA VAL A 19 2.74 22.88 -29.68
C VAL A 19 4.02 23.40 -29.03
N PHE A 20 4.08 23.39 -27.69
CA PHE A 20 5.30 23.69 -26.94
C PHE A 20 6.35 22.58 -27.14
N ARG A 21 7.29 22.80 -28.06
CA ARG A 21 8.59 22.11 -28.08
C ARG A 21 9.60 22.91 -27.27
N SER A 22 9.90 22.46 -26.05
CA SER A 22 11.02 22.98 -25.27
C SER A 22 12.35 22.60 -25.94
N TYR A 23 12.97 23.54 -26.65
CA TYR A 23 14.35 23.39 -27.11
C TYR A 23 15.31 23.70 -25.96
N MET A 24 16.25 22.79 -25.73
CA MET A 24 17.33 22.97 -24.76
C MET A 24 18.39 23.90 -25.39
N VAL A 25 18.53 25.11 -24.85
CA VAL A 25 19.53 26.09 -25.28
C VAL A 25 20.68 26.10 -24.29
N CYS A 26 21.89 25.78 -24.77
CA CYS A 26 23.12 26.00 -24.03
C CYS A 26 23.47 27.49 -24.02
N HIS A 27 24.00 27.98 -22.90
CA HIS A 27 24.63 29.30 -22.81
C HIS A 27 26.07 29.12 -22.34
N ASP A 28 27.03 29.45 -23.20
CA ASP A 28 28.43 29.54 -22.88
C ASP A 28 28.85 31.01 -22.62
N ASP A 29 29.94 31.15 -21.87
CA ASP A 29 30.86 32.28 -21.75
C ASP A 29 30.34 33.73 -21.62
N PHE A 30 30.65 34.30 -20.45
CA PHE A 30 31.32 35.61 -20.39
C PHE A 30 32.59 35.51 -19.55
N THR A 31 33.69 36.08 -20.03
CA THR A 31 35.02 35.97 -19.41
C THR A 31 35.50 37.30 -18.83
N ARG A 32 36.21 37.25 -17.68
CA ARG A 32 37.58 37.78 -17.48
C ARG A 32 38.02 37.89 -16.00
N VAL A 33 39.27 37.45 -15.74
CA VAL A 33 40.33 38.13 -14.92
C VAL A 33 40.03 38.38 -13.42
N ASP A 34 40.80 37.90 -12.43
CA ASP A 34 41.95 36.95 -12.32
C ASP A 34 42.07 36.56 -10.79
N TYR A 35 43.17 36.19 -10.10
CA TYR A 35 44.62 36.18 -10.38
C TYR A 35 45.38 35.14 -9.52
N GLY A 36 46.13 34.22 -10.17
CA GLY A 36 47.20 33.41 -9.54
C GLY A 36 46.78 32.15 -8.74
N GLY A 37 47.53 31.04 -8.77
CA GLY A 37 48.73 30.78 -9.57
C GLY A 37 49.43 29.43 -9.30
N ARG A 38 50.53 29.19 -10.03
CA ARG A 38 51.45 28.02 -10.01
C ARG A 38 50.96 26.70 -10.62
N LEU A 39 51.28 26.54 -11.90
CA LEU A 39 51.50 25.26 -12.57
C LEU A 39 52.63 24.44 -11.91
N LYS A 40 52.55 23.11 -12.04
CA LYS A 40 53.72 22.26 -12.35
C LYS A 40 53.33 21.27 -13.44
N THR A 41 53.99 21.38 -14.59
CA THR A 41 53.86 20.47 -15.73
C THR A 41 54.90 19.37 -15.66
N GLN A 42 54.57 18.18 -16.16
CA GLN A 42 55.58 17.23 -16.64
C GLN A 42 55.00 16.35 -17.75
N GLU A 43 55.41 16.62 -18.99
CA GLU A 43 55.22 15.71 -20.11
C GLU A 43 56.44 14.79 -20.24
N ASN A 44 56.27 13.60 -20.82
CA ASN A 44 57.28 13.02 -21.70
C ASN A 44 56.67 11.95 -22.62
N PHE A 45 57.31 11.76 -23.78
CA PHE A 45 56.82 10.93 -24.88
C PHE A 45 57.20 9.45 -24.72
N LEU A 46 56.41 8.53 -25.30
CA LEU A 46 56.81 7.74 -26.48
C LEU A 46 55.71 6.76 -26.95
N SER A 47 55.77 6.40 -28.23
CA SER A 47 54.89 5.47 -28.99
C SER A 47 55.79 4.43 -29.71
N PRO A 48 55.36 3.45 -30.57
CA PRO A 48 54.04 3.30 -31.24
C PRO A 48 53.47 1.87 -31.53
N SER A 49 52.12 1.76 -31.57
CA SER A 49 51.27 0.96 -32.53
C SER A 49 51.53 -0.55 -32.81
N PRO A 50 50.77 -1.26 -33.69
CA PRO A 50 49.41 -1.00 -34.22
C PRO A 50 48.42 -2.19 -34.14
N SER A 51 47.10 -1.94 -34.30
CA SER A 51 46.23 -2.75 -35.21
C SER A 51 44.80 -2.21 -35.44
N TYR A 52 44.58 -1.74 -36.67
CA TYR A 52 43.36 -1.80 -37.49
C TYR A 52 41.94 -1.78 -36.84
N PHE A 53 41.31 -0.60 -36.89
CA PHE A 53 39.85 -0.48 -36.99
C PHE A 53 39.35 -0.84 -38.41
N LYS A 54 38.25 -1.59 -38.52
CA LYS A 54 37.48 -1.75 -39.78
C LYS A 54 36.04 -1.25 -39.61
N ARG A 55 35.66 -0.20 -40.33
CA ARG A 55 34.25 0.20 -40.51
C ARG A 55 33.53 -0.84 -41.37
N SER A 56 32.33 -1.26 -40.97
CA SER A 56 31.34 -1.82 -41.91
C SER A 56 29.90 -1.51 -41.48
N ARG A 57 28.99 -1.54 -42.46
CA ARG A 57 27.62 -1.01 -42.41
C ARG A 57 26.66 -1.94 -41.66
N ARG A 58 25.81 -1.38 -40.77
CA ARG A 58 24.48 -1.92 -40.44
C ARG A 58 23.45 -0.82 -40.13
N VAL A 59 23.16 0.02 -41.13
CA VAL A 59 21.85 0.70 -41.21
C VAL A 59 20.93 -0.26 -41.96
N GLY A 60 19.90 -0.83 -41.30
CA GLY A 60 19.01 -1.80 -41.96
C GLY A 60 18.22 -2.79 -41.09
N ILE A 61 18.24 -2.71 -39.74
CA ILE A 61 17.48 -3.64 -38.87
C ILE A 61 16.55 -2.88 -37.90
N GLN A 62 15.82 -1.89 -38.42
CA GLN A 62 14.71 -1.21 -37.71
C GLN A 62 13.47 -1.01 -38.59
N ALA A 63 13.61 -0.95 -39.91
CA ALA A 63 12.48 -0.85 -40.85
C ALA A 63 11.73 -2.19 -41.09
N ALA A 64 12.28 -3.33 -40.62
CA ALA A 64 11.67 -4.65 -40.82
C ALA A 64 10.59 -4.98 -39.77
N ILE A 65 10.78 -4.55 -38.51
CA ILE A 65 9.85 -4.85 -37.40
C ILE A 65 8.59 -3.98 -37.50
N LEU A 66 8.73 -2.71 -37.88
CA LEU A 66 7.63 -1.77 -38.10
C LEU A 66 6.73 -2.09 -39.32
N LYS A 67 7.02 -3.15 -40.09
CA LYS A 67 6.12 -3.67 -41.14
C LYS A 67 5.49 -5.03 -40.79
N ALA A 68 5.82 -5.63 -39.66
CA ALA A 68 5.21 -6.88 -39.19
C ALA A 68 3.94 -6.67 -38.36
N LEU A 69 3.72 -5.46 -37.82
CA LEU A 69 2.57 -5.10 -36.96
C LEU A 69 1.39 -4.48 -37.74
N ALA A 70 1.37 -4.59 -39.07
CA ALA A 70 0.36 -3.99 -39.94
C ALA A 70 -0.26 -5.01 -40.91
N LYS A 71 -0.66 -6.18 -40.39
CA LYS A 71 -1.49 -7.18 -41.10
C LYS A 71 -2.01 -8.29 -40.15
N VAL A 72 -3.10 -7.99 -39.45
CA VAL A 72 -4.05 -8.99 -38.90
C VAL A 72 -5.46 -8.50 -39.27
N PRO A 73 -6.37 -9.34 -39.79
CA PRO A 73 -7.72 -8.89 -40.18
C PRO A 73 -8.66 -8.77 -38.98
N ASP A 74 -9.62 -7.84 -39.07
CA ASP A 74 -10.85 -7.90 -38.27
C ASP A 74 -11.66 -9.14 -38.65
N THR A 75 -11.95 -10.02 -37.67
CA THR A 75 -13.20 -10.80 -37.47
C THR A 75 -12.98 -11.84 -36.36
N MET A 76 -13.53 -11.58 -35.17
CA MET A 76 -13.84 -12.60 -34.15
C MET A 76 -15.06 -12.09 -33.36
N ASP A 77 -16.26 -12.54 -33.73
CA ASP A 77 -17.48 -12.26 -32.96
C ASP A 77 -17.45 -13.01 -31.62
N GLU A 78 -17.69 -12.31 -30.50
CA GLU A 78 -17.97 -12.98 -29.22
C GLU A 78 -19.40 -13.54 -29.22
N PRO A 79 -19.60 -14.85 -28.98
CA PRO A 79 -20.94 -15.42 -28.87
C PRO A 79 -21.57 -15.06 -27.52
N ALA A 80 -22.55 -14.15 -27.54
CA ALA A 80 -23.30 -13.75 -26.34
C ALA A 80 -23.91 -14.95 -25.58
N PRO A 81 -23.94 -14.92 -24.23
CA PRO A 81 -24.36 -16.06 -23.42
C PRO A 81 -25.86 -16.38 -23.60
N LYS A 82 -26.13 -17.55 -24.18
CA LYS A 82 -27.51 -18.06 -24.36
C LYS A 82 -28.17 -18.35 -23.01
N ARG A 83 -29.24 -17.62 -22.69
CA ARG A 83 -30.16 -17.99 -21.59
C ARG A 83 -30.84 -19.32 -21.92
N LEU A 84 -30.44 -20.38 -21.22
CA LEU A 84 -31.18 -21.64 -21.21
C LEU A 84 -32.39 -21.52 -20.27
N ARG A 85 -33.60 -21.74 -20.80
CA ARG A 85 -34.76 -22.09 -19.97
C ARG A 85 -34.67 -23.58 -19.64
N GLY A 86 -34.50 -23.90 -18.36
CA GLY A 86 -34.80 -25.23 -17.82
C GLY A 86 -36.14 -25.18 -17.08
N GLU A 87 -37.01 -26.15 -17.32
CA GLU A 87 -38.33 -26.22 -16.67
C GLU A 87 -38.24 -26.91 -15.30
N SER A 88 -39.14 -26.52 -14.40
CA SER A 88 -39.16 -26.98 -13.01
C SER A 88 -39.69 -28.40 -12.84
N LYS A 89 -38.99 -29.22 -12.05
CA LYS A 89 -39.60 -30.29 -11.26
C LYS A 89 -39.07 -30.23 -9.81
N HIS A 90 -39.98 -30.46 -8.86
CA HIS A 90 -39.64 -30.57 -7.45
C HIS A 90 -39.00 -31.93 -7.15
N GLU A 91 -38.01 -31.94 -6.27
CA GLU A 91 -37.79 -33.03 -5.32
C GLU A 91 -37.12 -32.47 -4.06
N GLU A 92 -37.59 -32.85 -2.89
CA GLU A 92 -37.17 -32.28 -1.60
C GLU A 92 -36.16 -33.21 -0.91
N ASN A 93 -34.92 -32.75 -0.76
CA ASN A 93 -34.07 -32.86 0.44
C ASN A 93 -32.60 -32.61 0.06
N GLY A 94 -31.98 -31.61 0.69
CA GLY A 94 -30.56 -31.31 0.49
C GLY A 94 -30.14 -30.10 1.33
N THR A 95 -29.03 -30.23 2.05
CA THR A 95 -28.42 -29.16 2.86
C THR A 95 -28.24 -27.89 2.05
N CYS A 96 -28.65 -26.75 2.61
CA CYS A 96 -28.53 -25.44 1.97
C CYS A 96 -27.05 -25.14 1.65
N ALA A 97 -26.71 -24.99 0.37
CA ALA A 97 -25.38 -24.58 -0.05
C ALA A 97 -25.21 -23.08 0.22
N GLU A 98 -24.38 -22.74 1.20
CA GLU A 98 -24.07 -21.34 1.53
C GLU A 98 -23.45 -20.63 0.30
N SER A 99 -23.85 -19.37 0.08
CA SER A 99 -23.50 -18.63 -1.13
C SER A 99 -21.99 -18.46 -1.30
N SER A 100 -21.48 -18.81 -2.48
CA SER A 100 -20.04 -18.75 -2.80
C SER A 100 -19.46 -17.32 -2.80
N GLY A 101 -20.26 -16.27 -2.90
CA GLY A 101 -19.83 -14.87 -2.76
C GLY A 101 -19.50 -14.43 -1.33
N ILE A 102 -18.92 -13.23 -1.18
CA ILE A 102 -18.74 -12.55 0.10
C ILE A 102 -20.12 -12.09 0.64
N PRO A 103 -20.44 -12.22 1.95
CA PRO A 103 -21.75 -11.82 2.47
C PRO A 103 -22.04 -10.32 2.30
N GLN A 104 -23.30 -9.97 2.01
CA GLN A 104 -23.69 -8.57 1.74
C GLN A 104 -23.37 -7.61 2.91
N TRP A 105 -23.44 -8.08 4.15
CA TRP A 105 -23.10 -7.26 5.32
C TRP A 105 -21.58 -6.98 5.43
N VAL A 106 -20.73 -7.93 5.01
CA VAL A 106 -19.27 -7.75 4.90
C VAL A 106 -18.94 -6.72 3.84
N ILE A 107 -19.63 -6.79 2.69
CA ILE A 107 -19.53 -5.81 1.61
C ILE A 107 -19.91 -4.42 2.14
N HIS A 108 -21.07 -4.29 2.78
CA HIS A 108 -21.51 -3.01 3.37
C HIS A 108 -20.51 -2.45 4.39
N ALA A 109 -19.82 -3.29 5.16
CA ALA A 109 -18.79 -2.83 6.10
C ALA A 109 -17.52 -2.34 5.39
N LEU A 110 -16.96 -3.13 4.46
CA LEU A 110 -15.73 -2.84 3.70
C LEU A 110 -15.80 -1.56 2.86
N TYR A 111 -17.01 -1.19 2.41
CA TYR A 111 -17.27 -0.03 1.54
C TYR A 111 -18.13 1.03 2.23
N SER A 112 -18.33 0.96 3.55
CA SER A 112 -19.14 1.92 4.30
C SER A 112 -18.60 3.36 4.23
N GLU A 113 -19.51 4.33 4.20
CA GLU A 113 -19.22 5.77 4.32
C GLU A 113 -18.22 6.06 5.46
N SER A 114 -18.40 5.42 6.62
CA SER A 114 -17.57 5.66 7.80
C SER A 114 -16.12 5.19 7.64
N VAL A 115 -15.81 4.20 6.79
CA VAL A 115 -14.42 3.83 6.45
C VAL A 115 -13.71 4.99 5.75
N THR A 116 -14.36 5.58 4.75
CA THR A 116 -13.85 6.74 4.01
C THR A 116 -13.79 7.98 4.92
N ALA A 117 -14.82 8.21 5.75
CA ALA A 117 -14.88 9.36 6.66
C ALA A 117 -13.86 9.28 7.80
N LYS A 118 -13.49 8.09 8.29
CA LYS A 118 -12.38 7.88 9.25
C LYS A 118 -11.04 8.35 8.68
N LEU A 119 -10.68 7.86 7.50
CA LEU A 119 -9.44 8.23 6.82
C LEU A 119 -9.43 9.73 6.45
N TRP A 120 -10.56 10.29 5.99
CA TRP A 120 -10.69 11.71 5.69
C TRP A 120 -10.60 12.61 6.94
N ASN A 121 -11.23 12.24 8.06
CA ASN A 121 -11.14 12.97 9.33
C ASN A 121 -9.68 13.13 9.80
N VAL A 122 -8.83 12.13 9.57
CA VAL A 122 -7.39 12.24 9.86
C VAL A 122 -6.67 13.05 8.79
N ALA A 123 -6.90 12.76 7.50
CA ALA A 123 -6.17 13.40 6.41
C ALA A 123 -6.44 14.90 6.28
N SER A 124 -7.70 15.31 6.42
CA SER A 124 -8.16 16.71 6.26
C SER A 124 -7.55 17.68 7.29
N ARG A 125 -7.01 17.18 8.41
CA ARG A 125 -6.28 17.98 9.42
C ARG A 125 -5.02 18.64 8.85
N ALA A 126 -4.51 18.15 7.72
CA ALA A 126 -3.38 18.74 7.00
C ALA A 126 -3.78 19.83 5.99
N LEU A 127 -5.08 19.98 5.65
CA LEU A 127 -5.56 21.07 4.80
C LEU A 127 -5.33 22.43 5.47
N GLY A 128 -4.94 23.42 4.67
CA GLY A 128 -4.69 24.79 5.15
C GLY A 128 -3.51 24.93 6.12
N LYS A 129 -2.69 23.88 6.32
CA LYS A 129 -1.40 24.00 7.02
C LYS A 129 -0.37 24.61 6.09
N ALA A 130 0.50 25.46 6.64
CA ALA A 130 1.57 26.10 5.87
C ALA A 130 2.65 25.09 5.44
N GLU A 131 2.88 24.05 6.24
CA GLU A 131 3.91 23.03 6.03
C GLU A 131 3.30 21.63 5.90
N PRO A 132 3.86 20.75 5.04
CA PRO A 132 3.40 19.38 4.89
C PRO A 132 3.75 18.50 6.12
N PRO A 133 3.03 17.40 6.38
CA PRO A 133 3.22 16.58 7.58
C PRO A 133 4.63 16.01 7.75
N THR A 134 5.20 16.16 8.94
CA THR A 134 6.44 15.49 9.40
C THR A 134 6.16 14.37 10.42
N PHE A 135 4.91 14.24 10.85
CA PHE A 135 4.43 13.23 11.80
C PHE A 135 3.26 12.46 11.20
N PHE A 136 3.27 11.13 11.36
CA PHE A 136 2.39 10.18 10.70
C PHE A 136 1.67 9.28 11.71
N PRO A 137 0.39 8.92 11.50
CA PRO A 137 -0.34 7.98 12.37
C PRO A 137 0.38 6.63 12.51
N GLU A 138 0.42 6.06 13.73
CA GLU A 138 0.93 4.71 13.98
C GLU A 138 -0.14 3.82 14.64
N TYR A 139 -0.61 4.18 15.84
CA TYR A 139 -1.47 3.33 16.68
C TYR A 139 -2.44 4.12 17.57
N THR A 140 -3.55 3.54 18.02
CA THR A 140 -4.48 4.26 18.92
C THR A 140 -3.97 4.40 20.36
N GLY A 141 -4.21 5.54 20.99
CA GLY A 141 -3.66 5.93 22.29
C GLY A 141 -4.20 5.15 23.49
N LYS A 142 -3.98 5.70 24.70
CA LYS A 142 -4.52 5.14 25.96
C LYS A 142 -6.05 5.18 26.02
N ASP A 143 -6.68 5.99 25.17
CA ASP A 143 -8.13 6.08 24.99
C ASP A 143 -8.70 4.98 24.08
N GLY A 144 -7.83 4.22 23.39
CA GLY A 144 -8.20 3.22 22.39
C GLY A 144 -8.68 3.79 21.06
N ALA A 145 -8.74 5.12 20.91
CA ALA A 145 -9.53 5.79 19.87
C ALA A 145 -8.72 6.73 18.96
N THR A 146 -7.93 7.65 19.52
CA THR A 146 -7.18 8.65 18.74
C THR A 146 -5.78 8.15 18.38
N TYR A 147 -5.27 8.49 17.19
CA TYR A 147 -3.94 8.08 16.78
C TYR A 147 -2.84 8.79 17.59
N VAL A 148 -1.86 8.00 18.04
CA VAL A 148 -0.50 8.45 18.38
C VAL A 148 0.31 8.50 17.08
N TYR A 149 1.09 9.57 16.94
CA TYR A 149 1.86 9.87 15.74
C TYR A 149 3.37 9.66 15.97
N ARG A 150 4.09 9.34 14.90
CA ARG A 150 5.55 9.16 14.88
C ARG A 150 6.20 10.02 13.81
N HIS A 151 7.47 10.35 13.99
CA HIS A 151 8.24 11.05 12.98
C HIS A 151 8.29 10.25 11.66
N LEU A 152 8.30 10.97 10.54
CA LEU A 152 8.29 10.44 9.17
C LEU A 152 9.35 9.37 8.87
N SER A 153 10.46 9.34 9.62
CA SER A 153 11.54 8.36 9.48
C SER A 153 11.26 7.00 10.15
N PHE A 154 10.04 6.75 10.63
CA PHE A 154 9.64 5.47 11.22
C PHE A 154 8.93 4.56 10.20
N TRP A 155 9.10 3.23 10.35
CA TRP A 155 8.75 2.24 9.32
C TRP A 155 7.28 2.26 8.87
N THR A 156 6.35 2.65 9.76
CA THR A 156 4.91 2.70 9.45
C THR A 156 4.48 3.92 8.63
N SER A 157 5.37 4.87 8.35
CA SER A 157 5.03 6.18 7.76
C SER A 157 4.33 6.09 6.39
N GLY A 158 4.64 5.10 5.58
CA GLY A 158 4.06 4.93 4.24
C GLY A 158 2.60 4.43 4.21
N PHE A 159 2.13 3.77 5.28
CA PHE A 159 0.81 3.12 5.26
C PHE A 159 -0.36 4.10 5.27
N PHE A 160 -0.31 5.20 6.04
CA PHE A 160 -1.41 6.16 6.08
C PHE A 160 -1.68 6.82 4.71
N PRO A 161 -0.70 7.44 4.03
CA PRO A 161 -0.91 7.93 2.67
C PRO A 161 -1.22 6.80 1.68
N GLY A 162 -0.70 5.59 1.88
CA GLY A 162 -1.10 4.40 1.12
C GLY A 162 -2.60 4.15 1.17
N SER A 163 -3.22 4.23 2.35
CA SER A 163 -4.68 4.12 2.52
C SER A 163 -5.45 5.23 1.80
N LEU A 164 -4.90 6.45 1.73
CA LEU A 164 -5.50 7.53 0.95
C LEU A 164 -5.41 7.27 -0.56
N TYR A 165 -4.28 6.76 -1.03
CA TYR A 165 -4.12 6.35 -2.44
C TYR A 165 -5.02 5.15 -2.80
N LEU A 166 -5.30 4.23 -1.87
CA LEU A 166 -6.27 3.13 -2.07
C LEU A 166 -7.73 3.64 -2.12
N LEU A 167 -8.06 4.71 -1.39
CA LEU A 167 -9.35 5.41 -1.57
C LEU A 167 -9.42 6.10 -2.93
N LEU A 168 -8.35 6.79 -3.34
CA LEU A 168 -8.30 7.51 -4.63
C LEU A 168 -8.38 6.55 -5.82
N GLU A 169 -7.72 5.39 -5.72
CA GLU A 169 -7.87 4.27 -6.65
C GLU A 169 -9.32 3.75 -6.71
N ARG A 170 -9.98 3.62 -5.54
CA ARG A 170 -11.38 3.17 -5.45
C ARG A 170 -12.33 4.19 -6.08
N GLN A 171 -12.11 5.49 -5.94
CA GLN A 171 -12.87 6.52 -6.67
C GLN A 171 -12.60 6.47 -8.17
N ALA A 172 -11.32 6.44 -8.60
CA ALA A 172 -10.94 6.44 -10.01
C ALA A 172 -11.44 5.20 -10.80
N LYS A 173 -11.63 4.06 -10.12
CA LYS A 173 -12.22 2.84 -10.72
C LYS A 173 -13.76 2.85 -10.71
N ASN A 174 -14.42 3.64 -9.86
CA ASN A 174 -15.88 3.72 -9.74
C ASN A 174 -16.38 5.12 -10.12
N ASN A 175 -16.41 5.40 -11.43
CA ASN A 175 -16.86 6.67 -12.03
C ASN A 175 -18.34 7.05 -11.76
N SER A 176 -19.07 6.27 -10.98
CA SER A 176 -20.51 6.38 -10.73
C SER A 176 -20.86 7.16 -9.45
N SER A 177 -19.93 7.99 -8.95
CA SER A 177 -20.08 8.73 -7.68
C SER A 177 -21.16 9.82 -7.74
N THR A 178 -22.43 9.42 -7.71
CA THR A 178 -23.60 10.29 -7.56
C THR A 178 -23.93 10.61 -6.09
N GLU A 179 -23.17 10.05 -5.13
CA GLU A 179 -23.29 10.32 -3.70
C GLU A 179 -22.86 11.77 -3.37
N PRO A 180 -23.79 12.67 -2.98
CA PRO A 180 -23.57 14.12 -2.95
C PRO A 180 -22.65 14.63 -1.82
N CYS A 181 -22.16 13.74 -0.96
CA CYS A 181 -21.34 14.07 0.21
C CYS A 181 -19.97 13.37 0.20
N THR A 182 -19.46 12.90 -0.94
CA THR A 182 -18.14 12.24 -0.99
C THR A 182 -16.99 13.24 -1.19
N PRO A 183 -15.76 12.91 -0.75
CA PRO A 183 -14.55 13.67 -1.07
C PRO A 183 -14.37 13.93 -2.56
N HIS A 184 -14.27 15.20 -2.96
CA HIS A 184 -14.00 15.55 -4.35
C HIS A 184 -12.61 15.02 -4.78
N PRO A 185 -12.48 14.27 -5.90
CA PRO A 185 -11.24 13.55 -6.24
C PRO A 185 -9.98 14.40 -6.25
N LEU A 186 -10.04 15.64 -6.75
CA LEU A 186 -8.88 16.56 -6.74
C LEU A 186 -8.39 16.92 -5.33
N VAL A 187 -9.29 16.99 -4.34
CA VAL A 187 -8.93 17.31 -2.95
C VAL A 187 -8.36 16.08 -2.24
N LEU A 188 -8.88 14.88 -2.55
CA LEU A 188 -8.26 13.63 -2.10
C LEU A 188 -6.88 13.43 -2.73
N GLN A 189 -6.72 13.69 -4.04
CA GLN A 189 -5.43 13.67 -4.73
C GLN A 189 -4.44 14.67 -4.12
N HIS A 190 -4.88 15.90 -3.87
CA HIS A 190 -4.07 16.90 -3.17
C HIS A 190 -3.62 16.39 -1.80
N LEU A 191 -4.51 15.78 -1.00
CA LEU A 191 -4.15 15.18 0.28
C LEU A 191 -3.16 14.02 0.15
N CYS A 192 -3.34 13.12 -0.82
CA CYS A 192 -2.40 12.05 -1.14
C CYS A 192 -0.98 12.59 -1.45
N GLN A 193 -0.89 13.68 -2.19
CA GLN A 193 0.38 14.37 -2.47
C GLN A 193 0.92 15.11 -1.24
N TRP A 194 0.08 15.85 -0.52
CA TRP A 194 0.46 16.67 0.63
C TRP A 194 1.02 15.83 1.79
N TRP A 195 0.40 14.69 2.07
CA TRP A 195 0.91 13.71 3.05
C TRP A 195 2.16 12.96 2.57
N THR A 196 2.60 13.08 1.31
CA THR A 196 3.80 12.39 0.79
C THR A 196 4.97 13.32 0.44
N VAL A 197 4.80 14.64 0.40
CA VAL A 197 5.86 15.64 0.10
C VAL A 197 7.15 15.39 0.87
N ASN A 198 7.03 15.06 2.16
CA ASN A 198 8.15 14.81 3.06
C ASN A 198 8.61 13.34 3.08
N LEU A 199 7.81 12.37 2.61
CA LEU A 199 8.21 10.96 2.56
C LEU A 199 9.20 10.66 1.43
N HIS A 200 9.28 11.50 0.41
CA HIS A 200 10.27 11.36 -0.66
C HIS A 200 11.72 11.31 -0.13
N GLN A 201 12.03 11.96 1.01
CA GLN A 201 13.37 11.94 1.63
C GLN A 201 13.71 10.59 2.29
N ASN A 202 12.71 9.77 2.62
CA ASN A 202 12.94 8.45 3.22
C ASN A 202 13.64 7.48 2.27
N ALA A 203 13.58 7.72 0.95
CA ALA A 203 14.17 6.87 -0.06
C ALA A 203 15.70 6.67 0.08
N THR A 204 16.39 7.54 0.83
CA THR A 204 17.83 7.45 1.11
C THR A 204 18.18 6.94 2.52
N LEU A 205 17.20 6.47 3.31
CA LEU A 205 17.45 5.95 4.67
C LEU A 205 18.07 4.53 4.63
N ASN A 206 19.39 4.47 4.46
CA ASN A 206 20.15 3.23 4.31
C ASN A 206 20.32 2.40 5.60
N THR A 207 19.79 2.84 6.75
CA THR A 207 19.92 2.17 8.07
C THR A 207 18.79 1.19 8.39
N THR A 208 17.78 1.06 7.52
CA THR A 208 16.73 0.04 7.65
C THR A 208 16.43 -0.66 6.32
N HIS A 209 15.81 -1.83 6.41
CA HIS A 209 15.22 -2.53 5.29
C HIS A 209 13.75 -2.13 5.00
N ASP A 210 13.10 -1.39 5.91
CA ASP A 210 11.67 -1.01 5.85
C ASP A 210 11.30 -0.04 4.70
N LEU A 211 12.24 0.25 3.79
CA LEU A 211 12.05 1.20 2.70
C LEU A 211 10.88 0.82 1.77
N GLY A 212 10.57 -0.48 1.65
CA GLY A 212 9.36 -0.94 0.97
C GLY A 212 8.10 -0.45 1.68
N PHE A 213 7.96 -0.70 2.99
CA PHE A 213 6.83 -0.21 3.79
C PHE A 213 6.73 1.34 3.81
N MET A 214 7.86 2.05 3.82
CA MET A 214 7.91 3.51 3.92
C MET A 214 7.60 4.22 2.58
N ILE A 215 7.84 3.58 1.43
CA ILE A 215 7.72 4.19 0.09
C ILE A 215 6.65 3.52 -0.78
N ALA A 216 6.65 2.19 -0.90
CA ALA A 216 5.85 1.49 -1.90
C ALA A 216 4.32 1.67 -1.78
N PRO A 217 3.68 1.62 -0.59
CA PRO A 217 2.23 1.72 -0.43
C PRO A 217 1.59 2.96 -1.07
N TRP A 218 2.30 4.10 -1.09
CA TRP A 218 1.82 5.34 -1.70
C TRP A 218 2.48 5.60 -3.05
N ALA A 219 3.79 5.36 -3.20
CA ALA A 219 4.52 5.76 -4.39
C ALA A 219 4.17 4.91 -5.62
N ILE A 220 3.88 3.61 -5.43
CA ILE A 220 3.42 2.76 -6.54
C ILE A 220 2.07 3.27 -7.06
N LYS A 221 1.14 3.58 -6.18
CA LYS A 221 -0.19 4.11 -6.56
C LYS A 221 -0.13 5.53 -7.14
N ALA A 222 0.81 6.37 -6.71
CA ALA A 222 1.09 7.66 -7.35
C ALA A 222 1.57 7.50 -8.81
N TRP A 223 2.41 6.50 -9.11
CA TRP A 223 2.82 6.16 -10.47
C TRP A 223 1.70 5.51 -11.29
N GLU A 224 0.97 4.55 -10.72
CA GLU A 224 -0.09 3.81 -11.41
C GLU A 224 -1.27 4.71 -11.79
N LEU A 225 -1.71 5.60 -10.91
CA LEU A 225 -2.85 6.49 -11.14
C LEU A 225 -2.49 7.73 -11.95
N HIS A 226 -1.34 8.37 -11.68
CA HIS A 226 -1.03 9.71 -12.17
C HIS A 226 0.35 9.87 -12.84
N ARG A 227 1.13 8.77 -12.96
CA ARG A 227 2.51 8.78 -13.49
C ARG A 227 3.42 9.82 -12.81
N ASP A 228 3.27 9.96 -11.49
CA ASP A 228 4.07 10.88 -10.68
C ASP A 228 5.57 10.52 -10.77
N ALA A 229 6.32 11.35 -11.50
CA ALA A 229 7.75 11.15 -11.72
C ALA A 229 8.61 11.32 -10.46
N ARG A 230 8.13 12.07 -9.45
CA ARG A 230 8.83 12.24 -8.17
C ARG A 230 8.63 10.99 -7.29
N ALA A 231 7.44 10.40 -7.30
CA ALA A 231 7.17 9.12 -6.67
C ALA A 231 7.96 7.98 -7.33
N PHE A 232 8.01 7.94 -8.67
CA PHE A 232 8.85 6.99 -9.41
C PHE A 232 10.33 7.14 -9.07
N SER A 233 10.85 8.38 -9.03
CA SER A 233 12.22 8.64 -8.59
C SER A 233 12.47 8.14 -7.17
N SER A 234 11.56 8.37 -6.23
CA SER A 234 11.67 7.85 -4.86
C SER A 234 11.66 6.32 -4.81
N LEU A 235 10.86 5.63 -5.63
CA LEU A 235 10.90 4.16 -5.74
C LEU A 235 12.24 3.67 -6.26
N VAL A 236 12.77 4.26 -7.33
CA VAL A 236 14.08 3.89 -7.90
C VAL A 236 15.20 4.11 -6.88
N THR A 237 15.22 5.26 -6.18
CA THR A 237 16.21 5.53 -5.12
C THR A 237 16.05 4.57 -3.95
N ALA A 238 14.83 4.33 -3.46
CA ALA A 238 14.56 3.44 -2.33
C ALA A 238 14.94 1.98 -2.62
N ALA A 239 14.67 1.49 -3.84
CA ALA A 239 15.05 0.15 -4.26
C ALA A 239 16.58 -0.04 -4.30
N ASN A 240 17.34 0.93 -4.83
CA ASN A 240 18.80 0.85 -4.83
C ASN A 240 19.39 1.01 -3.42
N THR A 241 18.82 1.88 -2.58
CA THR A 241 19.22 2.03 -1.17
C THR A 241 18.96 0.75 -0.38
N LEU A 242 17.81 0.09 -0.58
CA LEU A 242 17.49 -1.20 0.02
C LEU A 242 18.43 -2.31 -0.48
N ALA A 243 18.70 -2.36 -1.78
CA ALA A 243 19.63 -3.32 -2.38
C ALA A 243 21.08 -3.14 -1.88
N SER A 244 21.50 -1.92 -1.52
CA SER A 244 22.82 -1.69 -0.92
C SER A 244 23.03 -2.36 0.44
N ARG A 245 21.95 -2.82 1.10
CA ARG A 245 21.97 -3.63 2.34
C ARG A 245 22.08 -5.13 2.08
N PHE A 246 22.21 -5.58 0.82
CA PHE A 246 22.37 -6.99 0.45
C PHE A 246 23.81 -7.49 0.70
N CYS A 247 23.95 -8.66 1.32
CA CYS A 247 25.22 -9.38 1.44
C CYS A 247 25.30 -10.51 0.41
N PRO A 248 26.18 -10.44 -0.61
CA PRO A 248 26.30 -11.49 -1.63
C PRO A 248 26.76 -12.86 -1.12
N LYS A 249 27.38 -12.94 0.06
CA LYS A 249 27.75 -14.24 0.66
C LYS A 249 26.55 -14.89 1.37
N VAL A 250 25.84 -14.13 2.21
CA VAL A 250 24.64 -14.60 2.94
C VAL A 250 23.43 -14.74 2.00
N GLN A 251 23.46 -14.12 0.82
CA GLN A 251 22.37 -14.09 -0.17
C GLN A 251 21.08 -13.51 0.42
N SER A 252 21.18 -12.45 1.23
CA SER A 252 20.05 -11.76 1.86
C SER A 252 20.30 -10.27 2.07
N ILE A 253 19.21 -9.52 2.24
CA ILE A 253 19.20 -8.11 2.70
C ILE A 253 19.31 -8.09 4.23
N ARG A 254 20.07 -7.13 4.78
CA ARG A 254 20.20 -6.91 6.23
C ARG A 254 18.99 -6.13 6.77
N SER A 255 18.25 -6.72 7.70
CA SER A 255 17.06 -6.06 8.25
C SER A 255 17.39 -4.94 9.23
N TRP A 256 18.35 -5.16 10.14
CA TRP A 256 18.81 -4.17 11.14
C TRP A 256 20.34 -4.15 11.26
N ASP A 257 20.91 -2.98 11.55
CA ASP A 257 22.35 -2.82 11.82
C ASP A 257 22.69 -3.08 13.29
N THR A 258 21.77 -2.73 14.20
CA THR A 258 21.84 -3.04 15.64
C THR A 258 20.43 -3.37 16.15
N CYS A 259 20.30 -4.30 17.10
CA CYS A 259 19.05 -4.59 17.78
C CYS A 259 19.30 -4.85 19.27
N VAL A 260 18.72 -4.02 20.14
CA VAL A 260 18.90 -4.09 21.60
C VAL A 260 17.54 -4.29 22.27
N THR A 261 17.42 -5.37 23.04
CA THR A 261 16.20 -5.76 23.77
C THR A 261 16.53 -5.99 25.24
N LYS A 262 15.54 -6.37 26.07
CA LYS A 262 15.81 -6.82 27.45
C LYS A 262 16.45 -8.22 27.52
N ARG A 263 16.63 -8.91 26.38
CA ARG A 263 17.10 -10.31 26.31
C ARG A 263 18.44 -10.47 25.58
N TYR A 264 18.70 -9.66 24.56
CA TYR A 264 19.91 -9.69 23.75
C TYR A 264 20.29 -8.31 23.26
N SER A 265 21.56 -8.14 22.87
CA SER A 265 22.12 -6.89 22.36
C SER A 265 23.08 -7.17 21.21
N PHE A 266 22.56 -7.05 19.98
CA PHE A 266 23.37 -7.11 18.76
C PHE A 266 23.77 -5.68 18.39
N THR A 267 25.05 -5.36 18.52
CA THR A 267 25.60 -4.01 18.32
C THR A 267 26.77 -3.96 17.34
N ASP A 268 27.23 -5.12 16.85
CA ASP A 268 28.36 -5.23 15.94
C ASP A 268 27.90 -5.80 14.56
N PRO A 269 27.57 -4.93 13.59
CA PRO A 269 27.18 -5.38 12.26
C PRO A 269 28.31 -6.07 11.47
N SER A 270 29.57 -6.04 11.94
CA SER A 270 30.67 -6.79 11.33
C SER A 270 30.68 -8.27 11.74
N ARG A 271 29.90 -8.65 12.75
CA ARG A 271 29.74 -10.03 13.25
C ARG A 271 28.33 -10.57 13.06
N ASP A 272 27.33 -9.76 13.41
CA ASP A 272 25.91 -10.10 13.29
C ASP A 272 25.34 -9.67 11.93
N PHE A 273 24.50 -10.52 11.34
CA PHE A 273 23.70 -10.22 10.17
C PHE A 273 22.26 -10.66 10.39
N LEU A 274 21.47 -9.75 10.97
CA LEU A 274 20.07 -9.96 11.33
C LEU A 274 19.17 -9.89 10.10
N VAL A 275 18.40 -10.95 9.87
CA VAL A 275 17.38 -11.05 8.82
C VAL A 275 16.04 -11.43 9.43
N ILE A 276 14.99 -10.67 9.16
CA ILE A 276 13.64 -10.94 9.67
C ILE A 276 12.59 -11.16 8.57
N ILE A 277 11.49 -11.83 8.93
CA ILE A 277 10.51 -12.38 7.98
C ILE A 277 9.67 -11.31 7.24
N ASP A 278 9.49 -10.12 7.81
CA ASP A 278 8.81 -8.99 7.15
C ASP A 278 9.63 -8.34 6.03
N ASN A 279 10.94 -8.61 5.97
CA ASN A 279 11.81 -8.23 4.86
C ASN A 279 11.31 -8.82 3.53
N MET A 280 10.52 -9.91 3.55
CA MET A 280 9.82 -10.47 2.38
C MET A 280 8.87 -9.49 1.70
N LEU A 281 8.24 -8.56 2.44
CA LEU A 281 7.29 -7.58 1.89
C LEU A 281 8.04 -6.42 1.20
N ASN A 282 9.22 -6.09 1.72
CA ASN A 282 10.08 -5.06 1.16
C ASN A 282 10.70 -5.47 -0.19
N LEU A 283 10.60 -6.75 -0.57
CA LEU A 283 11.01 -7.25 -1.90
C LEU A 283 10.09 -6.81 -3.03
N ASP A 284 8.80 -6.56 -2.75
CA ASP A 284 7.81 -6.19 -3.77
C ASP A 284 8.24 -4.93 -4.53
N MET A 285 8.77 -3.94 -3.79
CA MET A 285 9.39 -2.72 -4.35
C MET A 285 10.59 -3.02 -5.25
N LEU A 286 11.44 -3.99 -4.88
CA LEU A 286 12.62 -4.36 -5.67
C LEU A 286 12.22 -5.01 -7.00
N PHE A 287 11.28 -5.95 -6.97
CA PHE A 287 10.76 -6.60 -8.18
C PHE A 287 9.98 -5.60 -9.07
N TRP A 288 9.16 -4.74 -8.48
CA TRP A 288 8.42 -3.70 -9.21
C TRP A 288 9.37 -2.73 -9.93
N VAL A 289 10.39 -2.22 -9.23
CA VAL A 289 11.39 -1.32 -9.86
C VAL A 289 12.21 -2.07 -10.90
N ALA A 290 12.58 -3.34 -10.65
CA ALA A 290 13.28 -4.15 -11.64
C ALA A 290 12.46 -4.34 -12.94
N LYS A 291 11.14 -4.51 -12.84
CA LYS A 291 10.22 -4.54 -13.99
C LYS A 291 10.18 -3.21 -14.73
N GLU A 292 9.87 -2.11 -14.03
CA GLU A 292 9.64 -0.80 -14.68
C GLU A 292 10.93 -0.18 -15.24
N THR A 293 12.12 -0.56 -14.75
CA THR A 293 13.42 -0.04 -15.20
C THR A 293 14.26 -1.04 -16.03
N GLY A 294 13.88 -2.32 -16.06
CA GLY A 294 14.74 -3.39 -16.59
C GLY A 294 15.97 -3.71 -15.73
N ASN A 295 16.09 -3.15 -14.52
CA ASN A 295 17.26 -3.34 -13.65
C ASN A 295 17.29 -4.77 -13.06
N ARG A 296 18.00 -5.65 -13.77
CA ARG A 296 18.15 -7.07 -13.41
C ARG A 296 18.79 -7.31 -12.04
N HIS A 297 19.68 -6.42 -11.57
CA HIS A 297 20.33 -6.58 -10.27
C HIS A 297 19.34 -6.54 -9.11
N LEU A 298 18.35 -5.64 -9.15
CA LEU A 298 17.31 -5.55 -8.11
C LEU A 298 16.44 -6.82 -8.06
N TYR A 299 16.11 -7.40 -9.23
CA TYR A 299 15.42 -8.69 -9.33
C TYR A 299 16.22 -9.84 -8.72
N ASP A 300 17.52 -9.95 -9.05
CA ASP A 300 18.36 -11.04 -8.56
C ASP A 300 18.65 -10.92 -7.06
N VAL A 301 18.79 -9.70 -6.51
CA VAL A 301 18.88 -9.44 -5.07
C VAL A 301 17.61 -9.89 -4.34
N ALA A 302 16.43 -9.55 -4.88
CA ALA A 302 15.16 -9.92 -4.27
C ALA A 302 14.91 -11.45 -4.32
N LEU A 303 15.18 -12.08 -5.47
CA LEU A 303 15.09 -13.52 -5.65
C LEU A 303 16.07 -14.28 -4.73
N ALA A 304 17.30 -13.79 -4.56
CA ALA A 304 18.29 -14.37 -3.67
C ALA A 304 17.80 -14.36 -2.20
N HIS A 305 17.36 -13.20 -1.71
CA HIS A 305 16.83 -13.06 -0.36
C HIS A 305 15.61 -13.97 -0.13
N ALA A 306 14.65 -14.00 -1.05
CA ALA A 306 13.47 -14.87 -0.93
C ALA A 306 13.86 -16.36 -0.77
N ARG A 307 14.80 -16.85 -1.58
CA ARG A 307 15.31 -18.24 -1.47
C ARG A 307 16.07 -18.49 -0.16
N THR A 308 16.76 -17.49 0.37
CA THR A 308 17.47 -17.58 1.66
C THR A 308 16.48 -17.63 2.82
N THR A 309 15.47 -16.75 2.84
CA THR A 309 14.40 -16.75 3.83
C THR A 309 13.59 -18.06 3.78
N GLN A 310 13.29 -18.57 2.59
CA GLN A 310 12.61 -19.87 2.39
C GLN A 310 13.38 -21.05 3.02
N ARG A 311 14.72 -21.06 2.93
CA ARG A 311 15.57 -22.12 3.52
C ARG A 311 15.76 -22.01 5.04
N HIS A 312 15.71 -20.81 5.61
CA HIS A 312 16.20 -20.58 6.97
C HIS A 312 15.14 -20.10 7.97
N HIS A 313 14.14 -19.32 7.55
CA HIS A 313 13.07 -18.85 8.43
C HIS A 313 11.90 -19.83 8.55
N ILE A 314 11.71 -20.74 7.58
CA ILE A 314 10.59 -21.68 7.59
C ILE A 314 10.95 -22.93 8.41
N ARG A 315 10.10 -23.31 9.37
CA ARG A 315 10.21 -24.55 10.15
C ARG A 315 9.62 -25.75 9.39
N ALA A 316 10.03 -26.96 9.77
CA ALA A 316 9.52 -28.21 9.18
C ALA A 316 8.01 -28.42 9.35
N ASN A 317 7.37 -27.78 10.35
CA ASN A 317 5.92 -27.76 10.56
C ASN A 317 5.20 -26.61 9.83
N HIS A 318 5.88 -25.87 8.97
CA HIS A 318 5.39 -24.69 8.23
C HIS A 318 5.00 -23.48 9.11
N SER A 319 5.54 -23.38 10.32
CA SER A 319 5.61 -22.11 11.06
C SER A 319 6.84 -21.27 10.67
N THR A 320 6.85 -19.99 11.02
CA THR A 320 7.97 -19.06 10.78
C THR A 320 8.77 -18.75 12.05
N TYR A 321 10.10 -18.81 11.94
CA TYR A 321 10.98 -18.02 12.81
C TYR A 321 10.85 -16.54 12.44
N HIS A 322 10.81 -15.67 13.45
CA HIS A 322 10.82 -14.22 13.23
C HIS A 322 12.20 -13.77 12.73
N VAL A 323 13.26 -14.07 13.49
CA VAL A 323 14.64 -13.63 13.24
C VAL A 323 15.54 -14.83 12.96
N VAL A 324 16.38 -14.70 11.94
CA VAL A 324 17.58 -15.53 11.75
C VAL A 324 18.78 -14.61 11.74
N ASN A 325 19.75 -14.88 12.61
CA ASN A 325 21.03 -14.17 12.62
C ASN A 325 22.09 -15.05 11.94
N PHE A 326 22.74 -14.49 10.93
CA PHE A 326 23.85 -15.15 10.23
C PHE A 326 25.17 -14.61 10.77
N ASP A 327 26.15 -15.50 10.89
CA ASP A 327 27.54 -15.12 11.17
C ASP A 327 28.17 -14.47 9.93
N GLN A 328 28.90 -13.37 10.07
CA GLN A 328 29.53 -12.66 8.94
C GLN A 328 30.80 -13.34 8.39
N GLU A 329 31.50 -14.12 9.19
CA GLU A 329 32.72 -14.82 8.77
C GLU A 329 32.35 -16.07 7.97
N THR A 330 31.50 -16.93 8.54
CA THR A 330 31.07 -18.19 7.90
C THR A 330 29.91 -18.03 6.93
N CYS A 331 29.11 -16.96 7.06
CA CYS A 331 27.87 -16.71 6.32
C CYS A 331 26.77 -17.77 6.53
N THR A 332 26.84 -18.55 7.61
CA THR A 332 25.80 -19.52 8.02
C THR A 332 24.90 -18.97 9.13
N PRO A 333 23.64 -19.43 9.25
CA PRO A 333 22.82 -19.15 10.44
C PRO A 333 23.54 -19.60 11.72
N LYS A 334 23.68 -18.70 12.70
CA LYS A 334 24.26 -19.03 14.02
C LYS A 334 23.21 -19.19 15.12
N GLU A 335 22.07 -18.53 14.98
CA GLU A 335 20.93 -18.58 15.90
C GLU A 335 19.64 -18.18 15.18
N LYS A 336 18.49 -18.64 15.70
CA LYS A 336 17.16 -18.27 15.25
C LYS A 336 16.34 -17.89 16.49
N LEU A 337 15.64 -16.77 16.44
CA LEU A 337 15.07 -16.14 17.63
C LEU A 337 13.86 -15.24 17.32
N THR A 338 13.26 -14.65 18.35
CA THR A 338 12.17 -13.68 18.22
C THR A 338 12.44 -12.31 18.85
N ASN A 339 11.80 -11.27 18.30
CA ASN A 339 11.75 -9.91 18.85
C ASN A 339 10.31 -9.48 19.25
N GLN A 340 9.29 -10.16 18.74
CA GLN A 340 7.87 -9.78 18.91
C GLN A 340 6.89 -10.96 19.12
N GLY A 341 7.34 -12.21 18.95
CA GLY A 341 6.58 -13.43 19.26
C GLY A 341 6.74 -13.87 20.72
N TYR A 342 6.17 -15.01 21.08
CA TYR A 342 6.18 -15.52 22.46
C TYR A 342 7.52 -16.15 22.87
N SER A 343 8.11 -16.96 22.00
CA SER A 343 9.41 -17.62 22.19
C SER A 343 10.14 -17.82 20.86
N ASP A 344 11.38 -18.31 20.88
CA ASP A 344 12.15 -18.52 19.63
C ASP A 344 11.58 -19.65 18.75
N GLU A 345 10.87 -20.61 19.35
CA GLU A 345 10.20 -21.70 18.63
C GLU A 345 8.70 -21.48 18.41
N SER A 346 8.15 -20.38 18.94
CA SER A 346 6.76 -19.96 18.66
C SER A 346 6.54 -19.45 17.24
N CYS A 347 5.28 -19.50 16.81
CA CYS A 347 4.80 -18.91 15.57
C CYS A 347 4.05 -17.59 15.84
N TRP A 348 4.81 -16.51 15.78
CA TRP A 348 4.29 -15.14 15.84
C TRP A 348 3.33 -14.88 14.66
N ALA A 349 2.06 -14.58 14.95
CA ALA A 349 1.00 -14.65 13.94
C ALA A 349 1.20 -13.65 12.79
N ARG A 350 1.74 -12.45 13.06
CA ARG A 350 2.08 -11.49 12.02
C ARG A 350 3.30 -11.90 11.20
N GLY A 351 4.30 -12.55 11.81
CA GLY A 351 5.44 -13.12 11.07
C GLY A 351 4.99 -14.19 10.08
N GLN A 352 4.06 -15.03 10.50
CA GLN A 352 3.42 -16.01 9.63
C GLN A 352 2.66 -15.33 8.48
N ALA A 353 1.84 -14.32 8.79
CA ALA A 353 1.09 -13.55 7.79
C ALA A 353 2.00 -12.85 6.77
N TRP A 354 3.12 -12.28 7.22
CA TRP A 354 4.13 -11.68 6.37
C TRP A 354 4.76 -12.70 5.40
N GLY A 355 5.09 -13.90 5.91
CA GLY A 355 5.55 -15.01 5.07
C GLY A 355 4.51 -15.39 4.00
N ILE A 356 3.23 -15.55 4.36
CA ILE A 356 2.16 -15.90 3.42
C ILE A 356 2.12 -14.89 2.26
N LEU A 357 1.98 -13.60 2.57
CA LEU A 357 1.84 -12.55 1.55
C LEU A 357 3.12 -12.36 0.72
N GLY A 358 4.28 -12.25 1.36
CA GLY A 358 5.55 -12.01 0.67
C GLY A 358 5.99 -13.16 -0.25
N PHE A 359 5.71 -14.42 0.11
CA PHE A 359 6.03 -15.55 -0.77
C PHE A 359 5.11 -15.64 -2.00
N VAL A 360 3.81 -15.33 -1.89
CA VAL A 360 2.94 -15.32 -3.09
C VAL A 360 3.17 -14.09 -3.98
N GLN A 361 3.54 -12.94 -3.41
CA GLN A 361 4.06 -11.82 -4.21
C GLN A 361 5.32 -12.25 -4.97
N THR A 362 6.28 -12.89 -4.28
CA THR A 362 7.50 -13.42 -4.93
C THR A 362 7.17 -14.41 -6.06
N PHE A 363 6.18 -15.29 -5.88
CA PHE A 363 5.68 -16.15 -6.97
C PHE A 363 5.15 -15.34 -8.16
N GLN A 364 4.34 -14.31 -7.93
CA GLN A 364 3.79 -13.48 -9.02
C GLN A 364 4.88 -12.72 -9.80
N TRP A 365 5.97 -12.32 -9.15
CA TRP A 365 7.11 -11.66 -9.80
C TRP A 365 8.06 -12.61 -10.54
N THR A 366 8.13 -13.89 -10.16
CA THR A 366 9.20 -14.82 -10.60
C THR A 366 8.70 -16.03 -11.39
N GLY A 367 7.43 -16.40 -11.24
CA GLY A 367 6.85 -17.65 -11.74
C GLY A 367 7.37 -18.92 -11.05
N ASP A 368 8.28 -18.83 -10.08
CA ASP A 368 8.90 -19.99 -9.41
C ASP A 368 7.89 -20.66 -8.46
N PRO A 369 7.38 -21.87 -8.79
CA PRO A 369 6.27 -22.47 -8.06
C PRO A 369 6.63 -22.89 -6.63
N SER A 370 7.93 -22.93 -6.27
CA SER A 370 8.35 -23.21 -4.91
C SER A 370 7.86 -22.14 -3.93
N PHE A 371 7.79 -20.87 -4.34
CA PHE A 371 7.29 -19.80 -3.48
C PHE A 371 5.77 -19.86 -3.29
N LEU A 372 5.00 -20.24 -4.33
CA LEU A 372 3.57 -20.50 -4.17
C LEU A 372 3.35 -21.66 -3.19
N GLN A 373 4.12 -22.74 -3.32
CA GLN A 373 4.04 -23.89 -2.42
C GLN A 373 4.39 -23.52 -0.98
N THR A 374 5.42 -22.69 -0.75
CA THR A 374 5.74 -22.15 0.58
C THR A 374 4.61 -21.27 1.12
N SER A 375 4.12 -20.29 0.35
CA SER A 375 3.02 -19.41 0.76
C SER A 375 1.77 -20.20 1.18
N ARG A 376 1.40 -21.22 0.40
CA ARG A 376 0.33 -22.17 0.73
C ARG A 376 0.58 -22.89 2.04
N GLN A 377 1.74 -23.53 2.20
CA GLN A 377 2.10 -24.23 3.45
C GLN A 377 2.02 -23.32 4.69
N LEU A 378 2.42 -22.05 4.56
CA LEU A 378 2.28 -21.07 5.63
C LEU A 378 0.81 -20.69 5.90
N ALA A 379 -0.01 -20.58 4.85
CA ALA A 379 -1.43 -20.30 4.94
C ALA A 379 -2.21 -21.47 5.56
N ASP A 380 -1.90 -22.70 5.15
CA ASP A 380 -2.51 -23.93 5.67
C ASP A 380 -2.22 -24.08 7.18
N TYR A 381 -0.98 -23.80 7.62
CA TYR A 381 -0.63 -23.71 9.05
C TYR A 381 -1.43 -22.60 9.75
N PHE A 382 -1.53 -21.41 9.17
CA PHE A 382 -2.25 -20.28 9.77
C PHE A 382 -3.74 -20.63 9.96
N ILE A 383 -4.40 -21.14 8.92
CA ILE A 383 -5.81 -21.57 8.90
C ILE A 383 -6.06 -22.65 9.96
N LYS A 384 -5.17 -23.65 10.05
CA LYS A 384 -5.27 -24.74 11.03
C LYS A 384 -5.25 -24.24 12.48
N ASN A 385 -4.49 -23.20 12.78
CA ASN A 385 -4.33 -22.66 14.13
C ASN A 385 -5.25 -21.44 14.42
N LEU A 386 -6.17 -21.10 13.52
CA LEU A 386 -7.18 -20.06 13.78
C LEU A 386 -8.24 -20.56 14.80
N PRO A 387 -8.47 -19.83 15.92
CA PRO A 387 -9.57 -20.12 16.83
C PRO A 387 -10.92 -19.93 16.14
N GLY A 388 -12.00 -20.46 16.74
CA GLY A 388 -13.31 -20.60 16.07
C GLY A 388 -13.81 -19.35 15.33
N ASP A 389 -13.62 -18.16 15.92
CA ASP A 389 -14.02 -16.87 15.35
C ASP A 389 -13.19 -16.35 14.17
N GLY A 390 -12.16 -17.08 13.73
CA GLY A 390 -11.36 -16.72 12.54
C GLY A 390 -10.29 -15.64 12.74
N VAL A 391 -10.17 -15.03 13.93
CA VAL A 391 -9.17 -13.99 14.20
C VAL A 391 -7.98 -14.60 14.94
N PRO A 392 -6.72 -14.39 14.52
CA PRO A 392 -5.57 -14.95 15.22
C PRO A 392 -5.34 -14.26 16.57
N TYR A 393 -4.77 -15.00 17.52
CA TYR A 393 -4.05 -14.38 18.64
C TYR A 393 -2.76 -13.73 18.12
N TRP A 394 -2.12 -12.87 18.92
CA TRP A 394 -0.85 -12.24 18.55
C TRP A 394 0.28 -13.24 18.19
N ASP A 395 0.19 -14.46 18.72
CA ASP A 395 1.10 -15.58 18.55
C ASP A 395 0.29 -16.88 18.70
N PHE A 396 0.61 -17.91 17.92
CA PHE A 396 -0.15 -19.17 17.89
C PHE A 396 0.24 -20.16 19.00
N ASP A 397 1.43 -20.03 19.59
CA ASP A 397 1.93 -20.94 20.63
C ASP A 397 1.94 -20.30 22.04
N ALA A 398 1.52 -19.03 22.14
CA ALA A 398 1.31 -18.34 23.41
C ALA A 398 0.11 -18.92 24.20
N PRO A 399 0.23 -19.07 25.54
CA PRO A 399 -0.90 -19.44 26.39
C PRO A 399 -2.13 -18.54 26.20
N VAL A 400 -3.27 -19.16 25.94
CA VAL A 400 -4.56 -18.48 25.74
C VAL A 400 -5.29 -18.31 27.07
N THR A 401 -5.61 -17.06 27.39
CA THR A 401 -6.41 -16.63 28.54
C THR A 401 -7.56 -15.73 28.03
N SER A 402 -8.46 -15.28 28.91
CA SER A 402 -9.47 -14.27 28.57
C SER A 402 -8.89 -12.99 27.98
N ASP A 403 -7.67 -12.65 28.40
CA ASP A 403 -7.03 -11.36 28.16
C ASP A 403 -5.95 -11.45 27.06
N SER A 404 -5.72 -12.66 26.52
CA SER A 404 -4.68 -12.91 25.50
C SER A 404 -5.00 -12.12 24.22
N PRO A 405 -4.12 -11.17 23.80
CA PRO A 405 -4.49 -10.21 22.77
C PRO A 405 -4.52 -10.82 21.39
N ARG A 406 -5.30 -10.17 20.51
CA ARG A 406 -5.54 -10.58 19.14
C ARG A 406 -4.56 -9.86 18.20
N ASP A 407 -4.51 -10.28 16.94
CA ASP A 407 -3.87 -9.44 15.92
C ASP A 407 -4.66 -9.36 14.61
N THR A 408 -5.56 -8.39 14.56
CA THR A 408 -6.30 -8.05 13.33
C THR A 408 -5.41 -7.52 12.20
N SER A 409 -4.18 -7.08 12.49
CA SER A 409 -3.22 -6.77 11.42
C SER A 409 -2.75 -8.06 10.73
N ALA A 410 -2.34 -9.08 11.50
CA ALA A 410 -2.02 -10.41 10.97
C ALA A 410 -3.20 -11.03 10.20
N ALA A 411 -4.43 -10.82 10.66
CA ALA A 411 -5.65 -11.24 9.96
C ALA A 411 -5.72 -10.66 8.54
N MET A 412 -5.69 -9.33 8.39
CA MET A 412 -5.84 -8.67 7.08
C MET A 412 -4.65 -8.94 6.14
N ILE A 413 -3.42 -9.00 6.68
CA ILE A 413 -2.22 -9.39 5.93
C ILE A 413 -2.37 -10.81 5.36
N ALA A 414 -2.75 -11.77 6.20
CA ALA A 414 -2.95 -13.16 5.78
C ALA A 414 -4.07 -13.29 4.75
N SER A 415 -5.20 -12.57 4.94
CA SER A 415 -6.29 -12.53 3.96
C SER A 415 -5.84 -11.99 2.60
N CYS A 416 -4.99 -10.95 2.56
CA CYS A 416 -4.42 -10.43 1.30
C CYS A 416 -3.59 -11.52 0.61
N GLY A 417 -2.69 -12.19 1.34
CA GLY A 417 -1.89 -13.29 0.80
C GLY A 417 -2.76 -14.45 0.28
N MET A 418 -3.80 -14.85 1.03
CA MET A 418 -4.74 -15.90 0.64
C MET A 418 -5.55 -15.54 -0.63
N LEU A 419 -5.90 -14.27 -0.85
CA LEU A 419 -6.52 -13.83 -2.12
C LEU A 419 -5.53 -13.85 -3.31
N LEU A 420 -4.24 -13.63 -3.10
CA LEU A 420 -3.23 -13.82 -4.15
C LEU A 420 -2.97 -15.31 -4.44
N ILE A 421 -3.04 -16.19 -3.42
CA ILE A 421 -3.01 -17.65 -3.58
C ILE A 421 -4.24 -18.11 -4.37
N TYR A 422 -5.44 -17.62 -4.01
CA TYR A 422 -6.69 -17.85 -4.74
C TYR A 422 -6.53 -17.52 -6.23
N LYS A 423 -6.08 -16.29 -6.53
CA LYS A 423 -5.84 -15.80 -7.91
C LYS A 423 -4.86 -16.72 -8.66
N ALA A 424 -3.76 -17.13 -8.02
CA ALA A 424 -2.76 -18.02 -8.61
C ALA A 424 -3.28 -19.42 -8.92
N LEU A 425 -4.09 -20.00 -8.02
CA LEU A 425 -4.65 -21.35 -8.20
C LEU A 425 -5.81 -21.38 -9.21
N ARG A 426 -6.68 -20.36 -9.21
CA ARG A 426 -7.70 -20.15 -10.26
C ARG A 426 -7.06 -20.08 -11.65
N ALA A 427 -5.96 -19.34 -11.79
CA ALA A 427 -5.20 -19.24 -13.04
C ALA A 427 -4.52 -20.56 -13.48
N GLN A 428 -4.36 -21.52 -12.57
CA GLN A 428 -3.87 -22.88 -12.86
C GLN A 428 -5.01 -23.90 -13.07
N GLY A 429 -6.27 -23.47 -13.09
CA GLY A 429 -7.44 -24.35 -13.17
C GLY A 429 -7.72 -25.16 -11.90
N LYS A 430 -7.04 -24.83 -10.78
CA LYS A 430 -7.14 -25.53 -9.49
C LYS A 430 -8.27 -24.94 -8.64
N TYR A 431 -9.50 -25.06 -9.12
CA TYR A 431 -10.67 -24.41 -8.53
C TYR A 431 -10.89 -24.81 -7.07
N ASP A 432 -10.99 -26.10 -6.76
CA ASP A 432 -11.26 -26.58 -5.39
C ASP A 432 -10.15 -26.19 -4.39
N GLU A 433 -8.88 -26.30 -4.81
CA GLU A 433 -7.73 -25.85 -4.02
C GLU A 433 -7.76 -24.32 -3.79
N SER A 434 -8.32 -23.53 -4.72
CA SER A 434 -8.44 -22.09 -4.57
C SER A 434 -9.57 -21.70 -3.62
N GLU A 435 -10.76 -22.30 -3.76
CA GLU A 435 -11.94 -21.94 -2.95
C GLU A 435 -11.70 -22.19 -1.44
N HIS A 436 -10.84 -23.14 -1.07
CA HIS A 436 -10.35 -23.31 0.31
C HIS A 436 -9.81 -22.00 0.91
N TYR A 437 -8.97 -21.27 0.17
CA TYR A 437 -8.40 -20.00 0.63
C TYR A 437 -9.43 -18.86 0.61
N LEU A 438 -10.43 -18.89 -0.27
CA LEU A 438 -11.54 -17.92 -0.24
C LEU A 438 -12.44 -18.13 0.98
N VAL A 439 -12.77 -19.37 1.34
CA VAL A 439 -13.51 -19.72 2.57
C VAL A 439 -12.72 -19.29 3.82
N ALA A 440 -11.40 -19.47 3.83
CA ALA A 440 -10.55 -18.95 4.89
C ALA A 440 -10.60 -17.41 4.98
N VAL A 441 -10.49 -16.70 3.85
CA VAL A 441 -10.61 -15.23 3.79
C VAL A 441 -11.95 -14.76 4.36
N LYS A 442 -13.07 -15.38 3.96
CA LYS A 442 -14.40 -15.08 4.51
C LYS A 442 -14.43 -15.17 6.03
N ARG A 443 -14.06 -16.32 6.59
CA ARG A 443 -14.04 -16.57 8.05
C ARG A 443 -13.16 -15.56 8.80
N ILE A 444 -11.99 -15.22 8.26
CA ILE A 444 -11.07 -14.23 8.87
C ILE A 444 -11.68 -12.83 8.83
N VAL A 445 -12.27 -12.41 7.70
CA VAL A 445 -12.86 -11.08 7.51
C VAL A 445 -14.14 -10.92 8.33
N GLU A 446 -15.05 -11.88 8.28
CA GLU A 446 -16.29 -11.89 9.07
C GLU A 446 -16.00 -11.84 10.57
N GLY A 447 -15.03 -12.63 11.04
CA GLY A 447 -14.55 -12.60 12.42
C GLY A 447 -13.94 -11.26 12.82
N THR A 448 -13.09 -10.69 11.95
CA THR A 448 -12.45 -9.38 12.18
C THR A 448 -13.49 -8.27 12.24
N LEU A 449 -14.43 -8.24 11.30
CA LEU A 449 -15.48 -7.22 11.24
C LEU A 449 -16.44 -7.32 12.43
N SER A 450 -16.91 -8.53 12.77
CA SER A 450 -17.90 -8.75 13.83
C SER A 450 -17.43 -8.37 15.24
N LYS A 451 -16.11 -8.31 15.46
CA LYS A 451 -15.51 -8.11 16.79
C LYS A 451 -14.59 -6.90 16.90
N PHE A 452 -14.01 -6.44 15.78
CA PHE A 452 -12.91 -5.47 15.79
C PHE A 452 -13.03 -4.37 14.74
N LEU A 453 -14.12 -4.31 13.96
CA LEU A 453 -14.48 -3.07 13.25
C LEU A 453 -14.90 -2.02 14.29
N ASN A 454 -14.26 -0.86 14.28
CA ASN A 454 -14.74 0.27 15.08
C ASN A 454 -16.10 0.74 14.55
N PRO A 455 -17.08 1.06 15.40
CA PRO A 455 -18.44 1.39 14.95
C PRO A 455 -18.48 2.54 13.92
N PRO A 456 -19.52 2.57 13.05
CA PRO A 456 -19.68 3.58 12.00
C PRO A 456 -20.01 4.94 12.62
N THR A 457 -18.96 5.65 13.02
CA THR A 457 -18.99 6.79 13.95
C THR A 457 -18.76 8.14 13.29
N PHE A 458 -18.35 8.13 12.02
CA PHE A 458 -18.07 9.31 11.24
C PHE A 458 -18.91 9.29 9.95
N LYS A 459 -19.51 10.44 9.64
CA LYS A 459 -20.29 10.68 8.43
C LYS A 459 -19.88 11.99 7.78
N PHE A 460 -20.01 12.09 6.46
CA PHE A 460 -19.78 13.33 5.74
C PHE A 460 -20.96 14.28 5.92
N ILE A 461 -20.66 15.56 6.08
CA ILE A 461 -21.63 16.65 6.11
C ILE A 461 -21.10 17.82 5.27
N VAL A 462 -22.00 18.58 4.67
CA VAL A 462 -21.68 19.91 4.12
C VAL A 462 -21.93 20.93 5.22
N GLN A 463 -20.88 21.55 5.73
CA GLN A 463 -21.01 22.71 6.63
C GLN A 463 -21.28 23.95 5.77
N PRO A 464 -22.40 24.68 5.97
CA PRO A 464 -22.71 25.86 5.17
C PRO A 464 -21.64 26.94 5.38
N SER A 465 -21.32 27.68 4.33
CA SER A 465 -20.58 28.93 4.50
C SER A 465 -21.52 30.02 5.00
N ASN A 466 -21.02 30.87 5.88
CA ASN A 466 -21.71 32.07 6.37
C ASN A 466 -21.33 33.32 5.54
N ARG A 467 -20.83 33.12 4.32
CA ARG A 467 -20.47 34.18 3.38
C ARG A 467 -21.38 34.16 2.18
N GLY A 468 -21.85 35.33 1.77
CA GLY A 468 -22.24 35.55 0.40
C GLY A 468 -21.04 35.89 -0.48
N ILE A 469 -21.25 35.74 -1.78
CA ILE A 469 -20.39 36.18 -2.87
C ILE A 469 -21.20 37.23 -3.62
N GLU A 470 -20.67 38.45 -3.74
CA GLU A 470 -21.27 39.44 -4.65
C GLU A 470 -21.10 38.95 -6.09
N THR A 471 -22.22 38.83 -6.80
CA THR A 471 -22.27 38.38 -8.20
C THR A 471 -22.90 39.45 -9.08
N TYR A 472 -22.67 39.32 -10.39
CA TYR A 472 -23.31 40.13 -11.43
C TYR A 472 -23.74 39.18 -12.54
N GLU A 473 -24.93 39.38 -13.12
CA GLU A 473 -25.42 38.55 -14.23
C GLU A 473 -25.26 39.28 -15.56
N ASP A 474 -24.39 38.73 -16.42
CA ASP A 474 -24.07 39.31 -17.72
C ASP A 474 -25.31 39.53 -18.59
N GLY A 475 -25.58 40.80 -18.90
CA GLY A 475 -26.69 41.21 -19.77
C GLY A 475 -27.92 41.77 -19.06
N LEU A 476 -27.94 41.80 -17.72
CA LEU A 476 -29.00 42.47 -16.95
C LEU A 476 -28.53 43.83 -16.36
N PRO A 477 -29.40 44.85 -16.28
CA PRO A 477 -29.05 46.18 -15.79
C PRO A 477 -29.21 46.32 -14.26
N CYS A 478 -29.06 45.23 -13.50
CA CYS A 478 -29.23 45.22 -12.04
C CYS A 478 -27.92 45.44 -11.28
N ASP A 479 -28.05 45.93 -10.04
CA ASP A 479 -26.95 46.00 -9.07
C ASP A 479 -26.49 44.59 -8.62
N HIS A 480 -25.37 44.51 -7.92
CA HIS A 480 -24.79 43.25 -7.45
C HIS A 480 -25.74 42.42 -6.57
N GLU A 481 -25.80 41.11 -6.81
CA GLU A 481 -26.60 40.16 -6.04
C GLU A 481 -25.69 39.27 -5.18
N GLU A 482 -25.93 39.24 -3.87
CA GLU A 482 -25.21 38.38 -2.92
C GLU A 482 -25.75 36.93 -2.99
N LYS A 483 -24.96 36.01 -3.55
CA LYS A 483 -25.29 34.58 -3.66
C LYS A 483 -24.51 33.76 -2.64
N PRO A 484 -25.08 32.74 -1.98
CA PRO A 484 -24.40 32.01 -0.91
C PRO A 484 -23.18 31.21 -1.42
N GLU A 485 -22.06 31.30 -0.71
CA GLU A 485 -20.86 30.51 -0.99
C GLU A 485 -21.12 29.00 -0.76
N PRO A 486 -20.65 28.09 -1.64
CA PRO A 486 -20.75 26.65 -1.43
C PRO A 486 -20.17 26.18 -0.10
N GLY A 487 -20.87 25.26 0.57
CA GLY A 487 -20.44 24.74 1.87
C GLY A 487 -19.21 23.83 1.81
N PHE A 488 -18.51 23.71 2.94
CA PHE A 488 -17.29 22.93 3.09
C PHE A 488 -17.62 21.47 3.44
N LEU A 489 -16.96 20.52 2.78
CA LEU A 489 -17.05 19.11 3.14
C LEU A 489 -16.30 18.85 4.46
N ALA A 490 -17.06 18.53 5.50
CA ALA A 490 -16.56 18.17 6.82
C ALA A 490 -17.01 16.75 7.20
N VAL A 491 -16.49 16.26 8.31
CA VAL A 491 -16.93 15.01 8.93
C VAL A 491 -17.57 15.32 10.27
N SER A 492 -18.79 14.84 10.47
CA SER A 492 -19.47 14.85 11.76
C SER A 492 -19.19 13.55 12.49
N GLU A 493 -19.04 13.62 13.82
CA GLU A 493 -19.41 12.49 14.67
C GLU A 493 -20.89 12.16 14.39
N SER A 494 -21.21 10.91 14.08
CA SER A 494 -22.59 10.46 14.13
C SER A 494 -23.00 10.35 15.60
N ALA A 495 -24.15 10.89 15.99
CA ALA A 495 -24.72 10.60 17.29
C ALA A 495 -25.01 9.09 17.38
N ALA A 496 -24.14 8.35 18.07
CA ALA A 496 -24.32 6.93 18.30
C ALA A 496 -25.67 6.72 18.99
N THR A 497 -26.45 5.74 18.52
CA THR A 497 -27.76 5.43 19.08
C THR A 497 -27.62 5.13 20.58
N ASN A 498 -28.20 5.98 21.43
CA ASN A 498 -28.13 5.84 22.89
C ASN A 498 -28.76 4.51 23.33
N GLY A 499 -27.92 3.49 23.49
CA GLY A 499 -28.29 2.27 24.21
C GLY A 499 -28.62 2.64 25.65
N MET A 500 -29.81 2.26 26.12
CA MET A 500 -30.27 2.58 27.46
C MET A 500 -29.30 2.03 28.53
N ASN A 501 -28.81 2.90 29.41
CA ASN A 501 -28.89 2.70 30.87
C ASN A 501 -28.34 3.91 31.65
N GLY A 502 -28.90 4.15 32.85
CA GLY A 502 -28.32 5.03 33.86
C GLY A 502 -28.82 6.49 33.86
N ARG A 503 -29.79 6.81 34.71
CA ARG A 503 -29.97 8.19 35.20
C ARG A 503 -28.93 8.47 36.30
N GLY A 504 -27.72 8.87 35.91
CA GLY A 504 -26.71 9.40 36.83
C GLY A 504 -27.00 10.87 37.17
N VAL A 505 -26.95 11.23 38.45
CA VAL A 505 -27.05 12.62 38.91
C VAL A 505 -25.64 13.17 39.16
N ASN A 506 -25.37 14.38 38.65
CA ASN A 506 -24.17 15.19 38.92
C ASN A 506 -22.82 14.51 38.63
N GLY A 507 -22.43 14.49 37.35
CA GLY A 507 -21.06 14.25 36.92
C GLY A 507 -20.81 14.82 35.52
N THR A 508 -19.65 15.42 35.29
CA THR A 508 -19.21 15.78 33.93
C THR A 508 -18.73 14.53 33.22
N GLU A 509 -19.64 13.80 32.58
CA GLU A 509 -19.27 12.65 31.76
C GLU A 509 -18.39 13.11 30.59
N SER A 510 -17.11 12.77 30.65
CA SER A 510 -16.21 12.91 29.52
C SER A 510 -16.67 11.96 28.42
N LYS A 511 -17.27 12.51 27.35
CA LYS A 511 -17.56 11.76 26.12
C LYS A 511 -16.33 10.93 25.75
N LYS A 512 -16.50 9.61 25.60
CA LYS A 512 -15.43 8.76 25.07
C LYS A 512 -15.05 9.25 23.67
N PRO A 513 -13.76 9.46 23.37
CA PRO A 513 -13.34 9.92 22.05
C PRO A 513 -13.72 8.91 20.97
N VAL A 514 -14.03 9.44 19.79
CA VAL A 514 -14.45 8.63 18.64
C VAL A 514 -13.23 7.99 17.96
N ALA A 515 -13.31 6.69 17.65
CA ALA A 515 -12.22 5.93 17.08
C ALA A 515 -11.86 6.39 15.65
N GLU A 516 -10.61 6.83 15.49
CA GLU A 516 -10.05 7.31 14.22
C GLU A 516 -9.67 6.16 13.27
N THR A 517 -9.32 4.99 13.82
CA THR A 517 -9.00 3.80 13.02
C THR A 517 -10.24 3.06 12.51
N ILE A 518 -10.08 2.31 11.43
CA ILE A 518 -11.09 1.38 10.92
C ILE A 518 -11.16 0.15 11.83
N LEU A 519 -10.02 -0.49 12.09
CA LEU A 519 -9.91 -1.66 12.95
C LEU A 519 -9.36 -1.33 14.34
N THR A 520 -9.67 -2.20 15.30
CA THR A 520 -9.01 -2.31 16.61
C THR A 520 -8.50 -3.74 16.80
N GLY A 521 -8.04 -4.12 18.00
CA GLY A 521 -7.64 -5.50 18.30
C GLY A 521 -6.37 -6.00 17.62
N ALA A 522 -5.51 -5.09 17.15
CA ALA A 522 -4.18 -5.43 16.62
C ALA A 522 -3.10 -5.33 17.71
N THR A 523 -2.01 -6.07 17.52
CA THR A 523 -0.90 -6.12 18.50
C THR A 523 0.40 -5.62 17.89
N ILE A 524 1.01 -4.58 18.47
CA ILE A 524 2.35 -4.13 18.04
C ILE A 524 3.37 -5.16 18.51
N ASN A 525 3.48 -5.35 19.83
CA ASN A 525 4.39 -6.31 20.45
C ASN A 525 3.87 -6.69 21.86
N ASN A 526 3.65 -7.98 22.11
CA ASN A 526 3.27 -8.50 23.44
C ASN A 526 4.34 -9.41 24.06
N TYR A 527 5.53 -9.48 23.46
CA TYR A 527 6.68 -10.24 23.96
C TYR A 527 7.09 -9.77 25.35
N GLU A 528 7.52 -10.69 26.22
CA GLU A 528 7.81 -10.34 27.61
C GLU A 528 9.04 -9.44 27.78
N PHE A 529 10.05 -9.62 26.91
CA PHE A 529 11.28 -8.82 26.89
C PHE A 529 11.16 -7.54 26.05
N ALA A 530 9.97 -7.22 25.52
CA ALA A 530 9.72 -5.95 24.85
C ALA A 530 9.99 -4.77 25.81
N PRO A 531 10.53 -3.63 25.33
CA PRO A 531 10.68 -2.41 26.14
C PRO A 531 9.36 -2.04 26.84
N ARG A 532 8.26 -2.11 26.09
CA ARG A 532 6.87 -1.98 26.54
C ARG A 532 6.01 -2.95 25.73
N ARG A 533 5.04 -3.61 26.38
CA ARG A 533 3.99 -4.37 25.68
C ARG A 533 2.91 -3.40 25.17
N TRP A 534 2.45 -3.62 23.95
CA TRP A 534 1.49 -2.81 23.22
C TRP A 534 0.58 -3.72 22.40
N ALA A 535 -0.68 -3.82 22.80
CA ALA A 535 -1.66 -4.74 22.25
C ALA A 535 -3.09 -4.18 22.38
N ASN A 536 -4.03 -4.74 21.62
CA ASN A 536 -5.42 -4.30 21.53
C ASN A 536 -5.58 -2.83 21.07
N HIS A 537 -4.72 -2.41 20.13
CA HIS A 537 -4.78 -1.10 19.47
C HIS A 537 -5.45 -1.19 18.10
N GLY A 538 -5.96 -0.06 17.59
CA GLY A 538 -6.06 0.12 16.14
C GLY A 538 -4.70 0.53 15.59
N LEU A 539 -4.33 0.04 14.40
CA LEU A 539 -3.00 0.25 13.79
C LEU A 539 -3.12 0.71 12.34
N VAL A 540 -2.30 1.70 11.95
CA VAL A 540 -2.29 2.30 10.61
C VAL A 540 -2.12 1.26 9.48
N TYR A 541 -1.34 0.21 9.71
CA TYR A 541 -1.12 -0.85 8.73
C TYR A 541 -2.23 -1.91 8.74
N ALA A 542 -2.95 -2.13 9.85
CA ALA A 542 -4.16 -2.95 9.84
C ALA A 542 -5.24 -2.31 8.95
N ASP A 543 -5.41 -0.99 9.08
CA ASP A 543 -6.32 -0.19 8.26
C ASP A 543 -5.88 -0.16 6.77
N TYR A 544 -4.57 -0.11 6.49
CA TYR A 544 -4.04 -0.24 5.12
C TYR A 544 -4.35 -1.61 4.50
N TYR A 545 -4.07 -2.72 5.19
CA TYR A 545 -4.35 -4.05 4.65
C TYR A 545 -5.84 -4.35 4.55
N PHE A 546 -6.69 -3.76 5.42
CA PHE A 546 -8.14 -3.74 5.25
C PHE A 546 -8.55 -3.06 3.93
N MET A 547 -8.01 -1.86 3.66
CA MET A 547 -8.30 -1.11 2.44
C MET A 547 -7.84 -1.85 1.18
N LEU A 548 -6.64 -2.43 1.24
CA LEU A 548 -6.05 -3.22 0.16
C LEU A 548 -6.89 -4.47 -0.12
N LEU A 549 -7.31 -5.20 0.91
CA LEU A 549 -8.17 -6.37 0.79
C LEU A 549 -9.50 -6.06 0.09
N GLY A 550 -10.14 -4.94 0.45
CA GLY A 550 -11.35 -4.47 -0.26
C GLY A 550 -11.09 -4.17 -1.73
N ASN A 551 -10.02 -3.44 -2.06
CA ASN A 551 -9.69 -3.17 -3.47
C ASN A 551 -9.36 -4.47 -4.24
N MET A 552 -8.71 -5.44 -3.61
CA MET A 552 -8.44 -6.77 -4.21
C MET A 552 -9.71 -7.60 -4.43
N LEU A 553 -10.70 -7.52 -3.53
CA LEU A 553 -12.00 -8.21 -3.72
C LEU A 553 -12.78 -7.63 -4.92
N LEU A 554 -12.72 -6.31 -5.14
CA LEU A 554 -13.26 -5.65 -6.33
C LEU A 554 -12.51 -6.10 -7.59
N GLU A 555 -11.17 -6.09 -7.59
CA GLU A 555 -10.34 -6.51 -8.75
C GLU A 555 -10.48 -7.99 -9.13
N LEU A 556 -10.88 -8.85 -8.18
CA LEU A 556 -11.15 -10.27 -8.41
C LEU A 556 -12.62 -10.55 -8.80
N GLY A 557 -13.50 -9.55 -8.81
CA GLY A 557 -14.94 -9.73 -9.05
C GLY A 557 -15.64 -10.55 -7.96
N LEU A 558 -15.08 -10.61 -6.75
CA LEU A 558 -15.61 -11.37 -5.61
C LEU A 558 -16.69 -10.60 -4.82
N VAL A 559 -16.86 -9.32 -5.14
CA VAL A 559 -17.95 -8.44 -4.71
C VAL A 559 -18.51 -7.71 -5.93
N PRO A 560 -19.75 -7.18 -5.89
CA PRO A 560 -20.27 -6.31 -6.95
C PRO A 560 -19.39 -5.07 -7.14
N SER A 561 -19.42 -4.50 -8.35
CA SER A 561 -19.00 -3.11 -8.57
C SER A 561 -19.78 -2.18 -7.64
N LEU A 562 -19.14 -1.12 -7.14
CA LEU A 562 -19.84 -0.12 -6.34
C LEU A 562 -20.81 0.67 -7.23
N PRO A 563 -21.97 1.11 -6.69
CA PRO A 563 -22.98 1.85 -7.45
C PRO A 563 -22.52 3.25 -7.89
#